data_AF-A0A7X5Q7J5-F1
#
_entry.id   AF-A0A7X5Q7J5-F1
#
_cell.length_a   1.000
_cell.length_b   1.000
_cell.length_c   1.000
_cell.angle_alpha   90.00
_cell.angle_beta   90.00
_cell.angle_gamma   90.00
#
_symmetry.space_group_name_H-M   'P 1'
#
loop_
_entity.id
_entity.type
_entity.pdbx_description
1 polymer ?
#
loop_
_entity_poly.entity_id
_entity_poly.type
_entity_poly.pdbx_seq_one_letter_code
_entity_poly.pdbx_strand_id
1 'polypeptide(L)'
;MSLSDLRDNLQEIYSAAHDPRNIDLVIVPNLFGTRVYHTSRGWGRLWRWLFNLISPFVGEDFKLKKLRQAMQKTERTFQEHLIHIQDHIKTYQGYLQKKSTDDSLDENDFHTSRDAITEWNDATTIFLKALQGDKKEKITEFFDKYGTWTLENWGQNFELHQQMQKIIDLEGHLHEPLPLSIMVKLATLNELEKEEKRTLDNWVSKLKKLETKIKIGPFHDALRAIVYSSSDKELDAVNLANLEFILSKELLLFQHEDPEHVKWRSSLKKGGSVDCNGNKIILGEQLGRKLSGVDNDIFFSIQDDPENVVRIGKNRAILGLEKRFSEFYKSGARSAEFLEIDDEGRCAIVERLQDPVAQDEPEEIARPIAGAVKWMVQENGTPRNLSPTQFMFNKEKQLRSVKLRLLGNFDYIALEKFIYACAKEDRNIFHYMMTQSDLYSHHYRKFYRKMLKNGLKGRDKTADVVAIFFKEITDPKIIESAQALYDEAKKLKNSCCQKIKKHSDVSDETLLASNVRDAIVECYDSAGTGSILWPTTEQDVIAFVTKTMKLQPKVSVQTMVST
;
A
#
# COMPACT_ATOMS: atom_id res chain seq x y z
N MET A 1 29.66 35.50 15.90
CA MET A 1 29.36 34.31 16.74
C MET A 1 29.17 33.17 15.75
N SER A 2 29.72 31.98 15.99
CA SER A 2 29.66 30.89 15.01
C SER A 2 28.26 30.27 14.93
N LEU A 3 27.94 29.54 13.85
CA LEU A 3 26.73 28.71 13.77
C LEU A 3 26.64 27.70 14.92
N SER A 4 27.79 27.18 15.37
CA SER A 4 27.88 26.29 16.54
C SER A 4 27.39 26.98 17.81
N ASP A 5 27.79 28.23 18.06
CA ASP A 5 27.33 29.00 19.22
C ASP A 5 25.83 29.34 19.12
N LEU A 6 25.33 29.57 17.91
CA LEU A 6 23.90 29.77 17.67
C LEU A 6 23.12 28.50 18.03
N ARG A 7 23.52 27.35 17.49
CA ARG A 7 22.93 26.03 17.78
C ARG A 7 22.86 25.78 19.28
N ASP A 8 23.99 25.95 19.96
CA ASP A 8 24.11 25.67 21.38
C ASP A 8 23.18 26.58 22.20
N ASN A 9 23.09 27.87 21.85
CA ASN A 9 22.15 28.79 22.49
C ASN A 9 20.69 28.39 22.24
N LEU A 10 20.31 28.09 20.99
CA LEU A 10 18.94 27.69 20.65
C LEU A 10 18.50 26.39 21.34
N GLN A 11 19.41 25.42 21.49
CA GLN A 11 19.14 24.18 22.21
C GLN A 11 18.92 24.41 23.72
N GLU A 12 19.73 25.28 24.33
CA GLU A 12 19.60 25.64 25.74
C GLU A 12 18.31 26.45 25.99
N ILE A 13 17.95 27.36 25.09
CA ILE A 13 16.68 28.11 25.11
C ILE A 13 15.51 27.15 24.97
N TYR A 14 15.53 26.26 23.98
CA TYR A 14 14.49 25.25 23.80
C TYR A 14 14.33 24.39 25.05
N SER A 15 15.44 23.94 25.64
CA SER A 15 15.41 23.14 26.88
C SER A 15 14.83 23.92 28.05
N ALA A 16 15.23 25.18 28.24
CA ALA A 16 14.77 26.03 29.33
C ALA A 16 13.29 26.41 29.21
N ALA A 17 12.81 26.72 28.00
CA ALA A 17 11.39 27.03 27.74
C ALA A 17 10.45 25.85 28.03
N HIS A 18 10.98 24.61 28.02
CA HIS A 18 10.19 23.40 28.26
C HIS A 18 10.40 22.79 29.65
N ASP A 19 11.18 23.44 30.51
CA ASP A 19 11.33 23.00 31.89
C ASP A 19 10.11 23.43 32.72
N PRO A 20 9.56 22.55 33.58
CA PRO A 20 8.39 22.89 34.41
C PRO A 20 8.69 23.91 35.53
N ARG A 21 9.96 24.24 35.78
CA ARG A 21 10.36 25.22 36.80
C ARG A 21 10.33 26.64 36.24
N ASN A 22 10.20 27.65 37.11
CA ASN A 22 10.20 29.05 36.70
C ASN A 22 11.47 29.38 35.89
N ILE A 23 11.27 29.90 34.68
CA ILE A 23 12.30 30.20 33.69
C ILE A 23 13.49 31.00 34.26
N ASP A 24 13.26 31.95 35.19
CA ASP A 24 14.32 32.76 35.84
C ASP A 24 15.36 31.89 36.59
N LEU A 25 14.93 30.71 37.04
CA LEU A 25 15.72 29.74 37.79
C LEU A 25 16.43 28.73 36.89
N VAL A 26 16.02 28.63 35.62
CA VAL A 26 16.36 27.52 34.72
C VAL A 26 17.46 27.93 33.73
N ILE A 27 17.61 29.21 33.42
CA ILE A 27 18.65 29.69 32.50
C ILE A 27 19.64 30.67 33.15
N VAL A 28 20.90 30.63 32.72
CA VAL A 28 21.95 31.54 33.14
C VAL A 28 22.88 31.88 31.97
N PRO A 29 23.26 33.15 31.78
CA PRO A 29 24.24 33.54 30.77
C PRO A 29 25.67 33.27 31.26
N ASN A 30 26.66 33.34 30.38
CA ASN A 30 28.04 33.60 30.80
C ASN A 30 28.27 35.08 31.15
N LEU A 31 29.39 35.40 31.82
CA LEU A 31 29.74 36.78 32.18
C LEU A 31 29.85 37.73 30.98
N PHE A 32 30.20 37.19 29.81
CA PHE A 32 30.38 37.96 28.60
C PHE A 32 29.05 38.29 27.88
N GLY A 33 27.94 37.67 28.30
CA GLY A 33 26.64 37.86 27.64
C GLY A 33 26.65 37.36 26.20
N THR A 34 27.30 36.23 25.95
CA THR A 34 27.40 35.63 24.60
C THR A 34 26.76 34.26 24.48
N ARG A 35 26.62 33.55 25.59
CA ARG A 35 26.10 32.19 25.63
C ARG A 35 25.18 32.01 26.81
N VAL A 36 24.14 31.21 26.62
CA VAL A 36 23.20 30.80 27.66
C VAL A 36 23.35 29.32 27.98
N TYR A 37 23.01 28.96 29.21
CA TYR A 37 23.12 27.59 29.71
C TYR A 37 21.96 27.27 30.64
N HIS A 38 21.53 26.02 30.61
CA HIS A 38 20.59 25.48 31.57
C HIS A 38 21.25 25.28 32.94
N THR A 39 20.67 25.87 33.98
CA THR A 39 21.27 25.95 35.32
C THR A 39 21.45 24.60 36.02
N SER A 40 20.72 23.56 35.58
CA SER A 40 20.78 22.23 36.21
C SER A 40 21.81 21.28 35.62
N ARG A 41 22.53 21.66 34.55
CA ARG A 41 23.45 20.76 33.82
C ARG A 41 24.74 21.48 33.40
N GLY A 42 25.83 20.73 33.28
CA GLY A 42 27.11 21.18 32.72
C GLY A 42 27.62 22.54 33.24
N TRP A 43 28.09 23.37 32.32
CA TRP A 43 28.59 24.73 32.57
C TRP A 43 27.55 25.67 33.20
N GLY A 44 26.25 25.41 33.03
CA GLY A 44 25.20 26.21 33.65
C GLY A 44 25.21 26.15 35.18
N ARG A 45 25.64 25.02 35.78
CA ARG A 45 25.83 24.94 37.24
C ARG A 45 26.95 25.88 37.71
N LEU A 46 28.05 25.91 36.96
CA LEU A 46 29.20 26.76 37.25
C LEU A 46 28.83 28.24 37.15
N TRP A 47 28.19 28.64 36.05
CA TRP A 47 27.76 30.03 35.86
C TRP A 47 26.75 30.45 36.92
N ARG A 48 25.79 29.60 37.29
CA ARG A 48 24.85 29.89 38.38
C ARG A 48 25.58 30.15 39.71
N TRP A 49 26.52 29.27 40.06
CA TRP A 49 27.33 29.44 41.27
C TRP A 49 28.14 30.74 41.23
N LEU A 50 28.76 31.04 40.09
CA LEU A 50 29.54 32.25 39.91
C LEU A 50 28.69 33.52 40.05
N PHE A 51 27.52 33.57 39.41
CA PHE A 51 26.60 34.70 39.54
C PHE A 51 26.15 34.90 40.99
N ASN A 52 25.84 33.82 41.73
CA ASN A 52 25.51 33.92 43.16
C ASN A 52 26.67 34.51 43.99
N LEU A 53 27.92 34.23 43.63
CA LEU A 53 29.11 34.72 44.33
C LEU A 53 29.39 36.20 44.02
N ILE A 54 29.18 36.63 42.77
CA ILE A 54 29.49 38.01 42.37
C ILE A 54 28.32 38.98 42.53
N SER A 55 27.07 38.50 42.59
CA SER A 55 25.86 39.33 42.72
C SER A 55 25.94 40.45 43.78
N PRO A 56 26.52 40.24 44.97
CA PRO A 56 26.69 41.31 45.96
C PRO A 56 27.57 42.49 45.48
N PHE A 57 28.45 42.26 44.52
CA PHE A 57 29.44 43.24 44.03
C PHE A 57 29.02 43.94 42.73
N VAL A 58 28.20 43.28 41.90
CA VAL A 58 27.80 43.78 40.58
C VAL A 58 26.32 44.17 40.48
N GLY A 59 25.54 43.91 41.53
CA GLY A 59 24.11 44.18 41.59
C GLY A 59 23.25 43.02 41.05
N GLU A 60 22.03 42.89 41.56
CA GLU A 60 21.11 41.80 41.21
C GLU A 60 20.71 41.81 39.72
N ASP A 61 20.63 42.99 39.11
CA ASP A 61 20.27 43.16 37.70
C ASP A 61 21.38 42.75 36.72
N PHE A 62 22.62 42.52 37.19
CA PHE A 62 23.73 42.21 36.30
C PHE A 62 23.51 40.89 35.55
N LYS A 63 22.98 39.86 36.22
CA LYS A 63 22.62 38.58 35.60
C LYS A 63 21.59 38.79 34.49
N LEU A 64 20.53 39.56 34.79
CA LEU A 64 19.46 39.84 33.83
C LEU A 64 19.99 40.64 32.63
N LYS A 65 20.85 41.63 32.86
CA LYS A 65 21.52 42.39 31.80
C LYS A 65 22.37 41.50 30.90
N LYS A 66 23.14 40.56 31.47
CA LYS A 66 23.94 39.60 30.69
C LYS A 66 23.08 38.60 29.93
N LEU A 67 21.94 38.19 30.49
CA LEU A 67 20.99 37.32 29.82
C LEU A 67 20.40 38.02 28.61
N ARG A 68 19.90 39.26 28.76
CA ARG A 68 19.41 40.07 27.64
C ARG A 68 20.48 40.27 26.56
N GLN A 69 21.73 40.53 26.96
CA GLN A 69 22.85 40.65 26.01
C GLN A 69 23.07 39.35 25.20
N ALA A 70 23.03 38.19 25.87
CA ALA A 70 23.17 36.90 25.20
C ALA A 70 22.02 36.66 24.22
N MET A 71 20.78 36.94 24.65
CA MET A 71 19.58 36.80 23.82
C MET A 71 19.62 37.70 22.57
N GLN A 72 19.93 38.98 22.73
CA GLN A 72 20.09 39.93 21.62
C GLN A 72 21.19 39.48 20.65
N LYS A 73 22.28 38.91 21.17
CA LYS A 73 23.37 38.39 20.33
C LYS A 73 22.95 37.14 19.57
N THR A 74 22.22 36.23 20.20
CA THR A 74 21.61 35.05 19.56
C THR A 74 20.67 35.47 18.44
N GLU A 75 19.75 36.39 18.71
CA GLU A 75 18.82 36.95 17.72
C GLU A 75 19.58 37.59 16.55
N ARG A 76 20.53 38.48 16.83
CA ARG A 76 21.33 39.14 15.79
C ARG A 76 22.09 38.14 14.92
N THR A 77 22.72 37.13 15.54
CA THR A 77 23.47 36.11 14.80
C THR A 77 22.54 35.24 13.96
N PHE A 78 21.36 34.93 14.48
CA PHE A 78 20.32 34.23 13.72
C PHE A 78 19.94 35.04 12.48
N GLN A 79 19.63 36.33 12.63
CA GLN A 79 19.23 37.21 11.52
C GLN A 79 20.34 37.39 10.48
N GLU A 80 21.58 37.60 10.92
CA GLU A 80 22.74 37.71 10.03
C GLU A 80 22.89 36.45 9.17
N HIS A 81 22.85 35.26 9.77
CA HIS A 81 22.97 34.00 9.03
C HIS A 81 21.73 33.67 8.20
N LEU A 82 20.54 34.14 8.60
CA LEU A 82 19.33 33.97 7.79
C LEU A 82 19.48 34.65 6.42
N ILE A 83 20.03 35.88 6.39
CA ILE A 83 20.22 36.60 5.14
C ILE A 83 21.20 35.83 4.24
N HIS A 84 22.31 35.35 4.81
CA HIS A 84 23.29 34.58 4.07
C HIS A 84 22.75 33.23 3.56
N ILE A 85 21.95 32.52 4.36
CA ILE A 85 21.41 31.23 3.93
C ILE A 85 20.39 31.38 2.80
N GLN A 86 19.63 32.48 2.77
CA GLN A 86 18.71 32.77 1.67
C GLN A 86 19.43 32.85 0.32
N ASP A 87 20.65 33.39 0.29
CA ASP A 87 21.45 33.44 -0.94
C ASP A 87 21.97 32.06 -1.33
N HIS A 88 22.46 31.26 -0.37
CA HIS A 88 22.86 29.87 -0.64
C HIS A 88 21.71 29.00 -1.15
N ILE A 89 20.50 29.21 -0.64
CA ILE A 89 19.31 28.50 -1.09
C ILE A 89 18.95 28.89 -2.52
N LYS A 90 18.98 30.18 -2.86
CA LYS A 90 18.75 30.62 -4.25
C LYS A 90 19.79 30.03 -5.19
N THR A 91 21.06 29.99 -4.77
CA THR A 91 22.14 29.36 -5.54
C THR A 91 21.88 27.87 -5.75
N TYR A 92 21.52 27.15 -4.69
CA TYR A 92 21.23 25.71 -4.78
C TYR A 92 19.97 25.42 -5.60
N GLN A 93 18.91 26.20 -5.43
CA GLN A 93 17.69 26.08 -6.22
C GLN A 93 17.97 26.35 -7.71
N GLY A 94 18.77 27.37 -8.03
CA GLY A 94 19.20 27.64 -9.40
C GLY A 94 20.05 26.50 -9.99
N TYR A 95 20.87 25.84 -9.17
CA TYR A 95 21.57 24.61 -9.56
C TYR A 95 20.58 23.48 -9.89
N LEU A 96 19.60 23.20 -9.01
CA LEU A 96 18.60 22.15 -9.23
C LEU A 96 17.81 22.39 -10.52
N GLN A 97 17.41 23.64 -10.79
CA GLN A 97 16.68 24.02 -12.00
C GLN A 97 17.52 23.79 -13.26
N LYS A 98 18.74 24.33 -13.31
CA LYS A 98 19.63 24.16 -14.48
C LYS A 98 20.03 22.69 -14.71
N LYS A 99 20.22 21.92 -13.63
CA LYS A 99 20.53 20.49 -13.75
C LYS A 99 19.31 19.66 -14.19
N SER A 100 18.09 20.15 -13.92
CA SER A 100 16.86 19.53 -14.43
C SER A 100 16.64 19.75 -15.93
N THR A 101 17.25 20.79 -16.51
CA THR A 101 17.22 21.09 -17.96
C THR A 101 18.44 20.58 -18.73
N ASP A 102 19.34 19.84 -18.07
CA ASP A 102 20.59 19.29 -18.64
C ASP A 102 21.60 20.35 -19.11
N ASP A 103 21.56 21.55 -18.52
CA ASP A 103 22.53 22.60 -18.81
C ASP A 103 23.90 22.31 -18.15
N SER A 104 24.98 22.66 -18.86
CA SER A 104 26.35 22.56 -18.30
C SER A 104 26.55 23.61 -17.20
N LEU A 105 27.12 23.18 -16.08
CA LEU A 105 27.21 23.95 -14.84
C LEU A 105 28.62 23.91 -14.26
N ASP A 106 29.06 25.04 -13.69
CA ASP A 106 30.20 25.09 -12.78
C ASP A 106 29.76 24.53 -11.41
N GLU A 107 30.41 23.45 -10.96
CA GLU A 107 30.03 22.69 -9.78
C GLU A 107 30.60 23.27 -8.46
N ASN A 108 31.50 24.25 -8.52
CA ASN A 108 32.20 24.75 -7.33
C ASN A 108 31.27 25.52 -6.36
N ASP A 109 30.41 26.41 -6.86
CA ASP A 109 29.51 27.24 -6.03
C ASP A 109 28.38 26.42 -5.38
N PHE A 110 28.08 25.25 -5.94
CA PHE A 110 27.05 24.33 -5.44
C PHE A 110 27.48 23.68 -4.12
N HIS A 111 28.71 23.13 -4.05
CA HIS A 111 29.17 22.41 -2.86
C HIS A 111 29.17 23.30 -1.61
N THR A 112 29.65 24.54 -1.73
CA THR A 112 29.61 25.51 -0.64
C THR A 112 28.18 25.81 -0.19
N SER A 113 27.25 25.96 -1.12
CA SER A 113 25.85 26.24 -0.80
C SER A 113 25.17 25.05 -0.12
N ARG A 114 25.45 23.83 -0.56
CA ARG A 114 24.96 22.58 0.06
C ARG A 114 25.43 22.43 1.50
N ASP A 115 26.73 22.67 1.76
CA ASP A 115 27.30 22.56 3.10
C ASP A 115 26.71 23.63 4.03
N ALA A 116 26.59 24.88 3.57
CA ALA A 116 25.99 25.97 4.33
C ALA A 116 24.53 25.68 4.72
N ILE A 117 23.72 25.16 3.80
CA ILE A 117 22.32 24.76 4.06
C ILE A 117 22.27 23.67 5.13
N THR A 118 23.15 22.68 5.06
CA THR A 118 23.22 21.59 6.03
C THR A 118 23.61 22.11 7.42
N GLU A 119 24.66 22.92 7.52
CA GLU A 119 25.10 23.51 8.79
C GLU A 119 24.01 24.40 9.42
N TRP A 120 23.28 25.16 8.60
CA TRP A 120 22.15 25.96 9.06
C TRP A 120 21.01 25.10 9.61
N ASN A 121 20.62 24.05 8.89
CA ASN A 121 19.56 23.15 9.33
C ASN A 121 19.96 22.41 10.62
N ASP A 122 21.20 21.93 10.72
CA ASP A 122 21.73 21.33 11.94
C ASP A 122 21.70 22.28 13.13
N ALA A 123 21.95 23.57 12.89
CA ALA A 123 21.93 24.59 13.93
C ALA A 123 20.52 24.97 14.39
N THR A 124 19.53 24.94 13.50
CA THR A 124 18.25 25.64 13.73
C THR A 124 17.00 24.76 13.72
N THR A 125 17.03 23.57 13.10
CA THR A 125 15.81 22.78 12.82
C THR A 125 15.00 22.44 14.06
N ILE A 126 15.64 22.01 15.16
CA ILE A 126 14.94 21.61 16.40
C ILE A 126 14.14 22.79 16.95
N PHE A 127 14.78 23.96 17.00
CA PHE A 127 14.18 25.18 17.50
C PHE A 127 13.04 25.67 16.60
N LEU A 128 13.27 25.67 15.28
CA LEU A 128 12.27 26.12 14.31
C LEU A 128 11.05 25.20 14.23
N LYS A 129 11.23 23.87 14.32
CA LYS A 129 10.11 22.92 14.42
C LYS A 129 9.25 23.17 15.66
N ALA A 130 9.87 23.54 16.78
CA ALA A 130 9.14 23.84 18.01
C ALA A 130 8.29 25.10 17.91
N LEU A 131 8.72 26.08 17.10
CA LEU A 131 7.98 27.31 16.82
C LEU A 131 6.78 27.13 15.89
N GLN A 132 6.72 26.04 15.13
CA GLN A 132 5.60 25.72 14.24
C GLN A 132 4.50 24.86 14.90
N GLY A 133 4.76 24.27 16.06
CA GLY A 133 3.81 23.39 16.75
C GLY A 133 3.25 23.97 18.05
N ASP A 134 2.60 23.11 18.84
CA ASP A 134 1.96 23.41 20.14
C ASP A 134 2.92 23.97 21.21
N LYS A 135 4.22 24.00 20.91
CA LYS A 135 5.31 24.46 21.77
C LYS A 135 5.67 25.93 21.56
N LYS A 136 5.06 26.59 20.57
CA LYS A 136 5.32 27.99 20.22
C LYS A 136 5.14 28.93 21.41
N GLU A 137 4.02 28.82 22.13
CA GLU A 137 3.67 29.72 23.23
C GLU A 137 4.77 29.83 24.29
N LYS A 138 5.33 28.69 24.71
CA LYS A 138 6.39 28.64 25.72
C LYS A 138 7.69 29.30 25.27
N ILE A 139 8.02 29.14 23.99
CA ILE A 139 9.20 29.78 23.40
C ILE A 139 8.94 31.27 23.24
N THR A 140 7.77 31.67 22.77
CA THR A 140 7.38 33.08 22.62
C THR A 140 7.41 33.80 23.97
N GLU A 141 6.81 33.23 25.03
CA GLU A 141 6.87 33.80 26.38
C GLU A 141 8.32 33.99 26.87
N PHE A 142 9.20 33.04 26.55
CA PHE A 142 10.62 33.15 26.87
C PHE A 142 11.28 34.35 26.16
N PHE A 143 11.00 34.55 24.87
CA PHE A 143 11.54 35.68 24.11
C PHE A 143 10.92 37.02 24.50
N ASP A 144 9.62 37.07 24.83
CA ASP A 144 8.96 38.28 25.30
C ASP A 144 9.57 38.77 26.63
N LYS A 145 10.03 37.84 27.47
CA LYS A 145 10.61 38.15 28.78
C LYS A 145 12.05 38.66 28.72
N TYR A 146 12.88 38.13 27.81
CA TYR A 146 14.33 38.42 27.81
C TYR A 146 14.91 38.90 26.47
N GLY A 147 14.14 38.88 25.40
CA GLY A 147 14.56 39.24 24.05
C GLY A 147 13.76 40.41 23.48
N THR A 148 14.03 40.70 22.21
CA THR A 148 13.29 41.66 21.37
C THR A 148 12.76 41.00 20.10
N TRP A 149 12.86 39.67 20.04
CA TRP A 149 12.70 38.90 18.83
C TRP A 149 11.23 38.70 18.48
N THR A 150 10.78 39.35 17.42
CA THR A 150 9.47 39.08 16.81
C THR A 150 9.56 37.88 15.85
N LEU A 151 8.77 36.86 16.11
CA LEU A 151 8.77 35.58 15.40
C LEU A 151 7.77 35.52 14.24
N GLU A 152 7.34 36.67 13.70
CA GLU A 152 6.17 36.73 12.80
C GLU A 152 6.45 36.37 11.32
N ASN A 153 7.71 36.38 10.85
CA ASN A 153 8.03 36.24 9.41
C ASN A 153 8.80 34.95 9.02
N TRP A 154 8.85 33.94 9.89
CA TRP A 154 9.73 32.78 9.71
C TRP A 154 9.14 31.62 8.90
N GLY A 155 7.80 31.48 8.88
CA GLY A 155 7.12 30.27 8.43
C GLY A 155 7.41 29.89 6.96
N GLN A 156 7.36 30.87 6.05
CA GLN A 156 7.53 30.62 4.61
C GLN A 156 8.96 30.26 4.22
N ASN A 157 9.96 30.91 4.81
CA ASN A 157 11.37 30.62 4.52
C ASN A 157 11.77 29.24 5.07
N PHE A 158 11.23 28.85 6.22
CA PHE A 158 11.58 27.57 6.84
C PHE A 158 11.17 26.35 6.01
N GLU A 159 10.00 26.41 5.36
CA GLU A 159 9.52 25.30 4.54
C GLU A 159 10.45 25.06 3.34
N LEU A 160 10.84 26.13 2.65
CA LEU A 160 11.80 26.06 1.55
C LEU A 160 13.16 25.49 2.02
N HIS A 161 13.64 25.90 3.19
CA HIS A 161 14.91 25.41 3.75
C HIS A 161 14.85 23.90 4.02
N GLN A 162 13.73 23.41 4.57
CA GLN A 162 13.53 21.98 4.79
C GLN A 162 13.43 21.20 3.48
N GLN A 163 12.76 21.75 2.47
CA GLN A 163 12.67 21.12 1.15
C GLN A 163 14.07 20.93 0.56
N MET A 164 14.93 21.95 0.60
CA MET A 164 16.32 21.83 0.13
C MET A 164 17.11 20.78 0.92
N GLN A 165 16.98 20.75 2.25
CA GLN A 165 17.66 19.74 3.08
C GLN A 165 17.28 18.32 2.70
N LYS A 166 15.99 18.07 2.43
CA LYS A 166 15.50 16.73 2.05
C LYS A 166 16.17 16.21 0.78
N ILE A 167 16.43 17.10 -0.19
CA ILE A 167 17.15 16.77 -1.43
C ILE A 167 18.62 16.46 -1.12
N ILE A 168 19.27 17.33 -0.32
CA ILE A 168 20.66 17.17 0.11
C ILE A 168 20.88 15.86 0.90
N ASP A 169 19.94 15.48 1.76
CA ASP A 169 19.99 14.24 2.53
C ASP A 169 19.93 13.01 1.61
N LEU A 170 19.11 13.07 0.55
CA LEU A 170 19.02 12.00 -0.45
C LEU A 170 20.31 11.88 -1.28
N GLU A 171 20.90 13.00 -1.70
CA GLU A 171 22.24 13.04 -2.32
C GLU A 171 23.29 12.45 -1.38
N GLY A 172 23.21 12.78 -0.08
CA GLY A 172 24.12 12.31 0.97
C GLY A 172 24.14 10.79 1.12
N HIS A 173 23.01 10.11 0.93
CA HIS A 173 22.94 8.64 0.97
C HIS A 173 23.68 7.96 -0.18
N LEU A 174 23.75 8.61 -1.33
CA LEU A 174 24.34 8.06 -2.56
C LEU A 174 25.77 8.53 -2.80
N HIS A 175 26.20 9.60 -2.12
CA HIS A 175 27.47 10.30 -2.35
C HIS A 175 27.66 10.75 -3.81
N GLU A 176 26.57 10.98 -4.53
CA GLU A 176 26.55 11.32 -5.94
C GLU A 176 25.38 12.28 -6.24
N PRO A 177 25.48 13.13 -7.29
CA PRO A 177 24.37 13.96 -7.73
C PRO A 177 23.16 13.12 -8.17
N LEU A 178 21.96 13.65 -7.94
CA LEU A 178 20.73 13.00 -8.41
C LEU A 178 20.57 13.18 -9.92
N PRO A 179 20.03 12.19 -10.64
CA PRO A 179 19.71 12.31 -12.06
C PRO A 179 18.43 13.17 -12.27
N LEU A 180 18.51 14.46 -11.95
CA LEU A 180 17.35 15.37 -11.86
C LEU A 180 16.59 15.52 -13.18
N SER A 181 17.30 15.71 -14.31
CA SER A 181 16.67 15.81 -15.63
C SER A 181 15.84 14.56 -15.98
N ILE A 182 16.38 13.38 -15.66
CA ILE A 182 15.68 12.09 -15.81
C ILE A 182 14.46 12.03 -14.89
N MET A 183 14.58 12.43 -13.62
CA MET A 183 13.46 12.42 -12.67
C MET A 183 12.32 13.33 -13.13
N VAL A 184 12.62 14.52 -13.65
CA VAL A 184 11.61 15.44 -14.18
C VAL A 184 10.95 14.86 -15.44
N LYS A 185 11.72 14.30 -16.37
CA LYS A 185 11.16 13.57 -17.54
C LYS A 185 10.21 12.45 -17.12
N LEU A 186 10.57 11.67 -16.09
CA LEU A 186 9.71 10.61 -15.57
C LEU A 186 8.44 11.15 -14.92
N ALA A 187 8.52 12.28 -14.20
CA ALA A 187 7.37 12.92 -13.57
C ALA A 187 6.34 13.44 -14.60
N THR A 188 6.77 13.73 -15.83
CA THR A 188 5.90 14.12 -16.96
C THR A 188 5.59 12.96 -17.91
N LEU A 189 6.00 11.72 -17.59
CA LEU A 189 5.84 10.51 -18.43
C LEU A 189 6.51 10.59 -19.81
N ASN A 190 7.54 11.44 -19.95
CA ASN A 190 8.34 11.48 -21.18
C ASN A 190 9.20 10.22 -21.31
N GLU A 191 9.42 9.77 -22.55
CA GLU A 191 10.30 8.65 -22.82
C GLU A 191 11.75 9.00 -22.52
N LEU A 192 12.48 8.04 -21.97
CA LEU A 192 13.92 8.16 -21.70
C LEU A 192 14.72 7.64 -22.89
N GLU A 193 15.77 8.37 -23.23
CA GLU A 193 16.77 7.90 -24.18
C GLU A 193 17.56 6.70 -23.61
N LYS A 194 18.26 5.98 -24.50
CA LYS A 194 18.98 4.75 -24.11
C LYS A 194 20.05 5.02 -23.04
N GLU A 195 20.74 6.15 -23.14
CA GLU A 195 21.78 6.55 -22.17
C GLU A 195 21.16 6.97 -20.83
N GLU A 196 20.07 7.74 -20.87
CA GLU A 196 19.30 8.13 -19.69
C GLU A 196 18.76 6.91 -18.94
N LYS A 197 18.20 5.94 -19.67
CA LYS A 197 17.74 4.68 -19.08
C LYS A 197 18.88 3.94 -18.38
N ARG A 198 20.07 3.89 -18.97
CA ARG A 198 21.25 3.27 -18.35
C ARG A 198 21.67 4.02 -17.08
N THR A 199 21.63 5.35 -17.10
CA THR A 199 21.90 6.18 -15.92
C THR A 199 20.88 5.94 -14.81
N LEU A 200 19.59 5.88 -15.14
CA LEU A 200 18.52 5.54 -14.21
C LEU A 200 18.71 4.14 -13.62
N ASP A 201 18.97 3.13 -14.46
CA ASP A 201 19.15 1.74 -14.02
C ASP A 201 20.34 1.64 -13.04
N ASN A 202 21.45 2.31 -13.35
CA ASN A 202 22.61 2.40 -12.46
C ASN A 202 22.24 3.05 -11.11
N TRP A 203 21.51 4.17 -11.14
CA TRP A 203 21.08 4.89 -9.94
C TRP A 203 20.12 4.05 -9.08
N VAL A 204 19.08 3.46 -9.69
CA VAL A 204 18.13 2.53 -9.05
C VAL A 204 18.87 1.33 -8.44
N SER A 205 19.87 0.77 -9.12
CA SER A 205 20.66 -0.35 -8.59
C SER A 205 21.42 0.00 -7.31
N LYS A 206 21.87 1.26 -7.16
CA LYS A 206 22.54 1.75 -5.95
C LYS A 206 21.53 1.93 -4.82
N LEU A 207 20.36 2.51 -5.12
CA LEU A 207 19.27 2.64 -4.15
C LEU A 207 18.80 1.29 -3.61
N LYS A 208 18.65 0.26 -4.47
CA LYS A 208 18.32 -1.11 -4.05
C LYS A 208 19.29 -1.65 -2.99
N LYS A 209 20.58 -1.32 -3.07
CA LYS A 209 21.58 -1.74 -2.07
C LYS A 209 21.44 -1.01 -0.73
N LEU A 210 20.80 0.16 -0.73
CA LEU A 210 20.60 1.03 0.44
C LEU A 210 19.16 1.01 0.96
N GLU A 211 18.30 0.17 0.39
CA GLU A 211 16.86 0.16 0.63
C GLU A 211 16.48 -0.03 2.11
N THR A 212 17.30 -0.76 2.87
CA THR A 212 17.10 -0.98 4.32
C THR A 212 17.58 0.19 5.18
N LYS A 213 18.38 1.11 4.63
CA LYS A 213 18.91 2.28 5.32
C LYS A 213 18.08 3.53 5.08
N ILE A 214 17.47 3.64 3.90
CA ILE A 214 16.63 4.77 3.51
C ILE A 214 15.21 4.51 4.01
N LYS A 215 14.66 5.46 4.78
CA LYS A 215 13.26 5.40 5.22
C LYS A 215 12.35 5.97 4.13
N ILE A 216 11.21 5.34 3.89
CA ILE A 216 10.25 5.76 2.84
C ILE A 216 9.71 7.18 3.04
N GLY A 217 9.46 7.61 4.29
CA GLY A 217 8.96 8.96 4.58
C GLY A 217 9.89 10.07 4.09
N PRO A 218 11.17 10.12 4.55
CA PRO A 218 12.17 11.03 4.04
C PRO A 218 12.41 10.92 2.53
N PHE A 219 12.37 9.71 1.97
CA PHE A 219 12.52 9.50 0.53
C PHE A 219 11.37 10.14 -0.27
N HIS A 220 10.12 9.91 0.13
CA HIS A 220 8.94 10.54 -0.45
C HIS A 220 9.02 12.07 -0.34
N ASP A 221 9.41 12.59 0.82
CA ASP A 221 9.56 14.02 1.05
C ASP A 221 10.65 14.65 0.15
N ALA A 222 11.73 13.93 -0.13
CA ALA A 222 12.78 14.37 -1.05
C ALA A 222 12.31 14.35 -2.51
N LEU A 223 11.64 13.28 -2.97
CA LEU A 223 11.06 13.23 -4.32
C LEU A 223 10.03 14.34 -4.53
N ARG A 224 9.20 14.59 -3.52
CA ARG A 224 8.25 15.70 -3.49
C ARG A 224 8.96 17.03 -3.67
N ALA A 225 10.01 17.29 -2.88
CA ALA A 225 10.79 18.52 -2.98
C ALA A 225 11.43 18.70 -4.36
N ILE A 226 11.96 17.64 -4.97
CA ILE A 226 12.53 17.67 -6.33
C ILE A 226 11.47 18.13 -7.32
N VAL A 227 10.30 17.48 -7.33
CA VAL A 227 9.20 17.79 -8.24
C VAL A 227 8.75 19.26 -8.12
N TYR A 228 8.57 19.76 -6.89
CA TYR A 228 8.17 21.16 -6.67
C TYR A 228 9.27 22.18 -6.97
N SER A 229 10.54 21.80 -6.81
CA SER A 229 11.67 22.69 -7.11
C SER A 229 11.91 22.86 -8.62
N SER A 230 11.53 21.85 -9.41
CA SER A 230 11.69 21.82 -10.87
C SER A 230 10.47 22.30 -11.64
N SER A 231 9.30 22.44 -11.00
CA SER A 231 8.12 23.02 -11.66
C SER A 231 8.30 24.52 -11.80
N ASP A 232 8.77 24.97 -12.96
CA ASP A 232 8.48 26.33 -13.39
C ASP A 232 6.95 26.47 -13.50
N LYS A 233 6.39 27.64 -13.20
CA LYS A 233 4.92 27.87 -13.14
C LYS A 233 4.17 27.57 -14.45
N GLU A 234 4.88 27.23 -15.52
CA GLU A 234 4.33 26.84 -16.83
C GLU A 234 4.21 25.31 -17.02
N LEU A 235 4.72 24.49 -16.09
CA LEU A 235 4.68 23.02 -16.18
C LEU A 235 3.64 22.41 -15.22
N ASP A 236 2.35 22.68 -15.48
CA ASP A 236 1.21 22.00 -14.82
C ASP A 236 1.20 20.46 -15.01
N ALA A 237 2.14 19.91 -15.78
CA ALA A 237 2.26 18.50 -16.13
C ALA A 237 3.13 17.66 -15.16
N VAL A 238 3.92 18.27 -14.26
CA VAL A 238 4.82 17.51 -13.37
C VAL A 238 4.03 16.87 -12.23
N ASN A 239 4.10 15.55 -12.10
CA ASN A 239 3.30 14.81 -11.12
C ASN A 239 4.15 13.82 -10.32
N LEU A 240 4.20 13.99 -9.00
CA LEU A 240 4.96 13.12 -8.09
C LEU A 240 4.55 11.65 -8.23
N ALA A 241 3.25 11.36 -8.36
CA ALA A 241 2.77 9.98 -8.48
C ALA A 241 3.27 9.31 -9.78
N ASN A 242 3.55 10.05 -10.85
CA ASN A 242 4.17 9.49 -12.06
C ASN A 242 5.61 9.05 -11.81
N LEU A 243 6.40 9.92 -11.18
CA LEU A 243 7.79 9.61 -10.81
C LEU A 243 7.85 8.40 -9.89
N GLU A 244 7.05 8.41 -8.82
CA GLU A 244 6.96 7.30 -7.87
C GLU A 244 6.50 6.03 -8.57
N PHE A 245 5.51 6.10 -9.47
CA PHE A 245 5.01 4.94 -10.21
C PHE A 245 6.12 4.27 -11.02
N ILE A 246 6.91 5.03 -11.77
CA ILE A 246 8.02 4.47 -12.55
C ILE A 246 9.08 3.86 -11.63
N LEU A 247 9.48 4.56 -10.56
CA LEU A 247 10.48 4.07 -9.62
C LEU A 247 10.01 2.82 -8.85
N SER A 248 8.72 2.73 -8.51
CA SER A 248 8.14 1.63 -7.74
C SER A 248 8.15 0.29 -8.46
N LYS A 249 8.29 0.28 -9.78
CA LYS A 249 8.44 -0.95 -10.57
C LYS A 249 9.73 -1.69 -10.23
N GLU A 250 10.75 -0.97 -9.79
CA GLU A 250 12.06 -1.51 -9.47
C GLU A 250 12.42 -1.40 -7.98
N LEU A 251 11.87 -0.41 -7.25
CA LEU A 251 12.19 -0.19 -5.85
C LEU A 251 11.11 -0.73 -4.92
N LEU A 252 11.47 -1.72 -4.09
CA LEU A 252 10.59 -2.25 -3.04
C LEU A 252 10.42 -1.28 -1.86
N LEU A 253 11.20 -0.20 -1.81
CA LEU A 253 11.15 0.84 -0.77
C LEU A 253 9.74 1.41 -0.57
N PHE A 254 8.97 1.58 -1.65
CA PHE A 254 7.59 2.06 -1.61
C PHE A 254 6.62 1.10 -0.92
N GLN A 255 7.03 -0.16 -0.74
CA GLN A 255 6.28 -1.17 -0.01
C GLN A 255 6.60 -1.20 1.49
N HIS A 256 7.60 -0.46 1.95
CA HIS A 256 7.92 -0.37 3.38
C HIS A 256 6.90 0.49 4.14
N GLU A 257 6.72 0.17 5.42
CA GLU A 257 5.93 0.98 6.33
C GLU A 257 6.70 2.27 6.69
N ASP A 258 5.99 3.39 6.78
CA ASP A 258 6.49 4.61 7.40
C ASP A 258 6.10 4.60 8.89
N PRO A 259 7.03 4.41 9.84
CA PRO A 259 6.69 4.27 11.26
C PRO A 259 5.96 5.48 11.85
N GLU A 260 6.27 6.69 11.38
CA GLU A 260 5.62 7.91 11.89
C GLU A 260 4.17 7.99 11.37
N HIS A 261 3.98 7.69 10.08
CA HIS A 261 2.66 7.62 9.47
C HIS A 261 1.80 6.49 10.07
N VAL A 262 2.39 5.31 10.31
CA VAL A 262 1.71 4.18 10.95
C VAL A 262 1.31 4.49 12.38
N LYS A 263 2.15 5.22 13.12
CA LYS A 263 1.82 5.68 14.48
C LYS A 263 0.66 6.69 14.46
N TRP A 264 0.69 7.66 13.53
CA TRP A 264 -0.38 8.63 13.35
C TRP A 264 -1.70 7.94 12.99
N ARG A 265 -1.73 7.09 11.96
CA ARG A 265 -2.97 6.43 11.52
C ARG A 265 -3.57 5.52 12.60
N SER A 266 -2.73 4.91 13.45
CA SER A 266 -3.17 4.07 14.57
C SER A 266 -3.80 4.87 15.72
N SER A 267 -3.55 6.18 15.79
CA SER A 267 -4.14 7.07 16.79
C SER A 267 -5.57 7.51 16.45
N LEU A 268 -5.99 7.35 15.19
CA LEU A 268 -7.29 7.75 14.68
C LEU A 268 -8.41 6.86 15.23
N LYS A 269 -9.55 7.47 15.53
CA LYS A 269 -10.74 6.83 16.10
C LYS A 269 -12.00 7.46 15.53
N LYS A 270 -13.12 6.75 15.64
CA LYS A 270 -14.46 7.28 15.37
C LYS A 270 -14.68 8.62 16.10
N GLY A 271 -15.27 9.58 15.40
CA GLY A 271 -15.49 10.95 15.86
C GLY A 271 -14.25 11.86 15.75
N GLY A 272 -13.07 11.29 15.45
CA GLY A 272 -11.89 12.07 15.08
C GLY A 272 -12.05 12.69 13.70
N SER A 273 -11.09 13.54 13.31
CA SER A 273 -11.07 14.17 11.98
C SER A 273 -9.74 14.00 11.29
N VAL A 274 -9.77 13.95 9.97
CA VAL A 274 -8.60 14.04 9.09
C VAL A 274 -8.82 15.18 8.09
N ASP A 275 -7.74 15.87 7.73
CA ASP A 275 -7.79 16.87 6.67
C ASP A 275 -7.33 16.23 5.35
N CYS A 276 -8.13 16.42 4.30
CA CYS A 276 -7.81 16.03 2.93
C CYS A 276 -7.93 17.30 2.07
N ASN A 277 -6.79 17.82 1.58
CA ASN A 277 -6.73 19.05 0.76
C ASN A 277 -7.49 20.25 1.35
N GLY A 278 -7.38 20.43 2.67
CA GLY A 278 -8.04 21.52 3.39
C GLY A 278 -9.50 21.26 3.80
N ASN A 279 -10.08 20.14 3.36
CA ASN A 279 -11.40 19.70 3.78
C ASN A 279 -11.30 18.81 5.02
N LYS A 280 -11.96 19.22 6.11
CA LYS A 280 -11.98 18.46 7.36
C LYS A 280 -13.05 17.37 7.32
N ILE A 281 -12.62 16.11 7.29
CA ILE A 281 -13.49 14.93 7.22
C ILE A 281 -13.64 14.32 8.61
N ILE A 282 -14.88 14.11 9.06
CA ILE A 282 -15.16 13.44 10.34
C ILE A 282 -15.24 11.92 10.12
N LEU A 283 -14.47 11.17 10.89
CA LEU A 283 -14.37 9.72 10.79
C LEU A 283 -15.55 9.03 11.50
N GLY A 284 -16.23 8.14 10.79
CA GLY A 284 -17.21 7.21 11.30
C GLY A 284 -16.59 5.93 11.88
N GLU A 285 -17.31 4.81 11.75
CA GLU A 285 -16.83 3.49 12.16
C GLU A 285 -15.65 3.02 11.29
N GLN A 286 -14.69 2.35 11.93
CA GLN A 286 -13.60 1.68 11.24
C GLN A 286 -14.15 0.42 10.54
N LEU A 287 -13.82 0.25 9.26
CA LEU A 287 -14.28 -0.85 8.43
C LEU A 287 -13.18 -1.92 8.30
N GLY A 288 -13.59 -3.19 8.19
CA GLY A 288 -12.69 -4.35 8.06
C GLY A 288 -12.24 -4.97 9.39
N ARG A 289 -11.91 -6.28 9.38
CA ARG A 289 -11.39 -6.99 10.56
C ARG A 289 -9.87 -6.84 10.64
N LYS A 290 -9.39 -6.29 11.77
CA LYS A 290 -7.98 -6.10 12.09
C LYS A 290 -7.22 -7.44 12.14
N LEU A 291 -6.18 -7.60 11.33
CA LEU A 291 -5.06 -8.47 11.64
C LEU A 291 -3.81 -7.60 11.81
N SER A 292 -3.34 -7.48 13.05
CA SER A 292 -2.13 -6.70 13.37
C SER A 292 -0.92 -7.20 12.58
N GLY A 293 -0.22 -6.29 11.89
CA GLY A 293 0.99 -6.61 11.11
C GLY A 293 0.74 -7.17 9.71
N VAL A 294 -0.52 -7.24 9.25
CA VAL A 294 -0.89 -7.73 7.90
C VAL A 294 -1.63 -6.65 7.09
N ASP A 295 -2.31 -5.72 7.75
CA ASP A 295 -3.10 -4.69 7.08
C ASP A 295 -2.24 -3.50 6.61
N ASN A 296 -1.99 -3.49 5.30
CA ASN A 296 -1.34 -2.38 4.62
C ASN A 296 -2.15 -1.07 4.74
N ASP A 297 -3.48 -1.14 4.87
CA ASP A 297 -4.36 0.03 4.88
C ASP A 297 -5.43 -0.05 5.96
N ILE A 298 -5.92 1.10 6.41
CA ILE A 298 -7.08 1.22 7.28
C ILE A 298 -8.19 2.01 6.59
N PHE A 299 -9.44 1.64 6.87
CA PHE A 299 -10.63 2.23 6.27
C PHE A 299 -11.56 2.75 7.36
N PHE A 300 -12.10 3.94 7.19
CA PHE A 300 -13.15 4.51 8.03
C PHE A 300 -14.31 4.95 7.15
N SER A 301 -15.54 4.66 7.59
CA SER A 301 -16.71 5.36 7.04
C SER A 301 -16.60 6.86 7.30
N ILE A 302 -17.26 7.68 6.48
CA ILE A 302 -17.31 9.14 6.66
C ILE A 302 -18.63 9.48 7.36
N GLN A 303 -18.60 10.42 8.31
CA GLN A 303 -19.83 10.89 8.94
C GLN A 303 -20.69 11.62 7.90
N ASP A 304 -21.98 11.29 7.85
CA ASP A 304 -22.96 11.90 6.94
C ASP A 304 -22.69 11.67 5.43
N ASP A 305 -21.74 10.78 5.11
CA ASP A 305 -21.49 10.28 3.74
C ASP A 305 -21.46 8.74 3.75
N PRO A 306 -22.59 8.09 3.40
CA PRO A 306 -22.68 6.64 3.38
C PRO A 306 -21.98 6.00 2.17
N GLU A 307 -21.67 6.79 1.12
CA GLU A 307 -21.20 6.29 -0.16
C GLU A 307 -19.69 6.21 -0.25
N ASN A 308 -18.96 6.92 0.62
CA ASN A 308 -17.51 7.01 0.57
C ASN A 308 -16.85 6.59 1.89
N VAL A 309 -15.56 6.28 1.80
CA VAL A 309 -14.73 5.92 2.95
C VAL A 309 -13.40 6.66 2.88
N VAL A 310 -12.85 6.97 4.04
CA VAL A 310 -11.46 7.39 4.17
C VAL A 310 -10.58 6.16 4.18
N ARG A 311 -9.61 6.13 3.27
CA ARG A 311 -8.55 5.13 3.23
C ARG A 311 -7.22 5.75 3.61
N ILE A 312 -6.46 5.06 4.45
CA ILE A 312 -5.14 5.50 4.92
C ILE A 312 -4.15 4.35 4.74
N GLY A 313 -3.10 4.60 3.97
CA GLY A 313 -2.10 3.62 3.62
C GLY A 313 -1.07 3.35 4.73
N LYS A 314 -0.09 2.50 4.43
CA LYS A 314 1.08 2.23 5.31
C LYS A 314 2.17 3.28 5.23
N ASN A 315 2.16 4.09 4.18
CA ASN A 315 3.04 5.23 3.96
C ASN A 315 2.31 6.24 3.06
N ARG A 316 2.88 7.44 2.92
CA ARG A 316 2.29 8.55 2.16
C ARG A 316 2.31 8.36 0.63
N ALA A 317 3.21 7.53 0.10
CA ALA A 317 3.29 7.31 -1.35
C ALA A 317 2.27 6.28 -1.88
N ILE A 318 1.84 5.31 -1.05
CA ILE A 318 1.17 4.11 -1.52
C ILE A 318 -0.19 4.38 -2.20
N LEU A 319 -0.96 5.36 -1.72
CA LEU A 319 -2.30 5.64 -2.25
C LEU A 319 -2.22 6.23 -3.67
N GLY A 320 -1.30 7.19 -3.88
CA GLY A 320 -1.04 7.77 -5.21
C GLY A 320 -0.52 6.72 -6.19
N LEU A 321 0.39 5.86 -5.74
CA LEU A 321 0.89 4.73 -6.51
C LEU A 321 -0.23 3.78 -6.94
N GLU A 322 -1.09 3.35 -6.02
CA GLU A 322 -2.17 2.43 -6.33
C GLU A 322 -3.20 3.01 -7.29
N LYS A 323 -3.52 4.30 -7.18
CA LYS A 323 -4.33 5.01 -8.17
C LYS A 323 -3.70 4.92 -9.55
N ARG A 324 -2.40 5.27 -9.69
CA ARG A 324 -1.68 5.15 -10.98
C ARG A 324 -1.67 3.72 -11.50
N PHE A 325 -1.36 2.77 -10.65
CA PHE A 325 -1.42 1.34 -10.99
C PHE A 325 -2.81 0.95 -11.54
N SER A 326 -3.90 1.46 -10.97
CA SER A 326 -5.26 1.18 -11.46
C SER A 326 -5.61 1.83 -12.80
N GLU A 327 -4.97 2.96 -13.13
CA GLU A 327 -5.12 3.65 -14.41
C GLU A 327 -4.37 2.89 -15.53
N PHE A 328 -3.17 2.37 -15.23
CA PHE A 328 -2.31 1.71 -16.22
C PHE A 328 -2.58 0.21 -16.38
N TYR A 329 -2.97 -0.50 -15.32
CA TYR A 329 -3.13 -1.96 -15.34
C TYR A 329 -4.59 -2.36 -15.24
N LYS A 330 -5.00 -3.25 -16.15
CA LYS A 330 -6.33 -3.86 -16.17
C LYS A 330 -6.28 -5.21 -15.44
N SER A 331 -7.33 -5.53 -14.69
CA SER A 331 -7.41 -6.77 -13.89
C SER A 331 -8.76 -7.50 -14.04
N GLY A 332 -9.49 -7.26 -15.14
CA GLY A 332 -10.82 -7.83 -15.40
C GLY A 332 -11.95 -7.14 -14.62
N ALA A 333 -11.64 -6.46 -13.53
CA ALA A 333 -12.50 -5.50 -12.85
C ALA A 333 -11.78 -4.15 -12.70
N ARG A 334 -12.54 -3.05 -12.64
CA ARG A 334 -12.00 -1.74 -12.29
C ARG A 334 -11.63 -1.72 -10.81
N SER A 335 -10.57 -1.04 -10.42
CA SER A 335 -10.29 -0.82 -9.00
C SER A 335 -11.33 0.12 -8.38
N ALA A 336 -11.40 0.14 -7.05
CA ALA A 336 -12.12 1.17 -6.32
C ALA A 336 -11.72 2.57 -6.81
N GLU A 337 -12.70 3.42 -7.08
CA GLU A 337 -12.52 4.79 -7.54
C GLU A 337 -11.96 5.67 -6.41
N PHE A 338 -10.83 6.30 -6.70
CA PHE A 338 -10.23 7.34 -5.86
C PHE A 338 -10.82 8.69 -6.25
N LEU A 339 -11.71 9.21 -5.41
CA LEU A 339 -12.33 10.52 -5.58
C LEU A 339 -11.30 11.61 -5.32
N GLU A 340 -10.54 11.46 -4.24
CA GLU A 340 -9.55 12.45 -3.81
C GLU A 340 -8.39 11.77 -3.10
N ILE A 341 -7.18 12.28 -3.30
CA ILE A 341 -5.99 11.92 -2.54
C ILE A 341 -5.43 13.22 -1.98
N ASP A 342 -5.14 13.22 -0.68
CA ASP A 342 -4.46 14.33 -0.01
C ASP A 342 -3.14 14.65 -0.73
N ASP A 343 -2.79 15.92 -0.90
CA ASP A 343 -1.58 16.38 -1.60
C ASP A 343 -0.29 15.87 -0.92
N GLU A 344 -0.37 15.56 0.37
CA GLU A 344 0.72 14.94 1.13
C GLU A 344 0.63 13.41 1.15
N GLY A 345 -0.36 12.82 0.48
CA GLY A 345 -0.60 11.38 0.40
C GLY A 345 -1.04 10.73 1.71
N ARG A 346 -1.44 11.52 2.73
CA ARG A 346 -1.76 10.98 4.07
C ARG A 346 -3.04 10.16 4.08
N CYS A 347 -4.02 10.54 3.28
CA CYS A 347 -5.29 9.83 3.17
C CYS A 347 -5.88 9.99 1.77
N ALA A 348 -6.90 9.19 1.48
CA ALA A 348 -7.69 9.29 0.27
C ALA A 348 -9.16 9.09 0.58
N ILE A 349 -10.03 9.79 -0.16
CA ILE A 349 -11.45 9.50 -0.24
C ILE A 349 -11.65 8.52 -1.40
N VAL A 350 -12.23 7.38 -1.09
CA VAL A 350 -12.49 6.30 -2.05
C VAL A 350 -13.95 5.85 -1.94
N GLU A 351 -14.50 5.37 -3.05
CA GLU A 351 -15.85 4.83 -3.06
C GLU A 351 -16.00 3.68 -2.05
N ARG A 352 -17.15 3.61 -1.38
CA ARG A 352 -17.47 2.52 -0.46
C ARG A 352 -17.93 1.29 -1.23
N LEU A 353 -17.26 0.17 -0.95
CA LEU A 353 -17.59 -1.11 -1.53
C LEU A 353 -18.35 -2.01 -0.54
N GLN A 354 -19.23 -2.85 -1.08
CA GLN A 354 -20.10 -3.77 -0.36
C GLN A 354 -19.78 -5.22 -0.75
N ASP A 355 -19.84 -6.12 0.24
CA ASP A 355 -19.59 -7.53 0.00
C ASP A 355 -20.64 -8.14 -0.96
N PRO A 356 -20.23 -9.04 -1.87
CA PRO A 356 -21.15 -9.78 -2.73
C PRO A 356 -22.22 -10.54 -1.95
N VAL A 357 -21.94 -10.92 -0.70
CA VAL A 357 -22.83 -11.71 0.15
C VAL A 357 -24.05 -10.93 0.64
N ALA A 358 -24.00 -9.59 0.61
CA ALA A 358 -25.09 -8.75 1.11
C ALA A 358 -26.22 -8.53 0.08
N GLN A 359 -26.11 -9.08 -1.14
CA GLN A 359 -27.10 -8.89 -2.20
C GLN A 359 -28.03 -10.10 -2.31
N ASP A 360 -29.34 -9.83 -2.39
CA ASP A 360 -30.42 -10.83 -2.41
C ASP A 360 -30.59 -11.53 -3.77
N GLU A 361 -29.86 -11.10 -4.82
CA GLU A 361 -30.00 -11.60 -6.19
C GLU A 361 -28.71 -12.27 -6.71
N PRO A 362 -28.65 -13.61 -6.71
CA PRO A 362 -27.42 -14.33 -7.04
C PRO A 362 -26.96 -14.18 -8.51
N GLU A 363 -27.90 -13.96 -9.44
CA GLU A 363 -27.59 -13.76 -10.86
C GLU A 363 -26.95 -12.39 -11.14
N GLU A 364 -27.35 -11.34 -10.41
CA GLU A 364 -26.76 -10.00 -10.52
C GLU A 364 -25.29 -9.99 -10.08
N ILE A 365 -24.93 -10.81 -9.08
CA ILE A 365 -23.55 -11.00 -8.63
C ILE A 365 -22.74 -11.81 -9.65
N ALA A 366 -23.36 -12.87 -10.19
CA ALA A 366 -22.67 -13.86 -11.02
C ALA A 366 -22.22 -13.28 -12.37
N ARG A 367 -23.04 -12.44 -13.00
CA ARG A 367 -22.78 -11.91 -14.35
C ARG A 367 -21.52 -11.05 -14.42
N PRO A 368 -21.30 -10.03 -13.55
CA PRO A 368 -20.07 -9.24 -13.56
C PRO A 368 -18.82 -10.07 -13.28
N ILE A 369 -18.90 -11.03 -12.34
CA ILE A 369 -17.78 -11.93 -12.01
C ILE A 369 -17.42 -12.80 -13.22
N ALA A 370 -18.42 -13.39 -13.88
CA ALA A 370 -18.20 -14.18 -15.09
C ALA A 370 -17.56 -13.33 -16.21
N GLY A 371 -17.97 -12.05 -16.34
CA GLY A 371 -17.36 -11.10 -17.27
C GLY A 371 -15.88 -10.83 -16.96
N ALA A 372 -15.52 -10.66 -15.68
CA ALA A 372 -14.13 -10.48 -15.27
C ALA A 372 -13.28 -11.73 -15.59
N VAL A 373 -13.81 -12.93 -15.33
CA VAL A 373 -13.11 -14.19 -15.68
C VAL A 373 -13.02 -14.36 -17.20
N LYS A 374 -14.06 -14.01 -17.96
CA LYS A 374 -14.02 -14.03 -19.43
C LYS A 374 -12.87 -13.18 -19.97
N TRP A 375 -12.70 -11.98 -19.42
CA TRP A 375 -11.57 -11.12 -19.79
C TRP A 375 -10.21 -11.77 -19.46
N MET A 376 -10.06 -12.39 -18.28
CA MET A 376 -8.84 -13.13 -17.92
C MET A 376 -8.52 -14.29 -18.87
N VAL A 377 -9.56 -15.01 -19.33
CA VAL A 377 -9.43 -16.05 -20.36
C VAL A 377 -8.97 -15.47 -21.70
N GLN A 378 -9.54 -14.33 -22.12
CA GLN A 378 -9.18 -13.66 -23.37
C GLN A 378 -7.74 -13.13 -23.36
N GLU A 379 -7.29 -12.58 -22.24
CA GLU A 379 -5.91 -12.11 -22.06
C GLU A 379 -4.91 -13.23 -21.78
N ASN A 380 -5.36 -14.49 -21.73
CA ASN A 380 -4.56 -15.66 -21.43
C ASN A 380 -3.70 -15.49 -20.15
N GLY A 381 -4.30 -14.93 -19.10
CA GLY A 381 -3.59 -14.61 -17.87
C GLY A 381 -4.47 -14.75 -16.62
N THR A 382 -3.86 -15.12 -15.50
CA THR A 382 -4.58 -15.29 -14.23
C THR A 382 -3.88 -14.52 -13.11
N PRO A 383 -4.61 -13.68 -12.34
CA PRO A 383 -4.05 -13.03 -11.15
C PRO A 383 -3.49 -14.03 -10.13
N ARG A 384 -2.33 -13.74 -9.56
CA ARG A 384 -1.81 -14.52 -8.42
C ARG A 384 -2.72 -14.30 -7.20
N ASN A 385 -3.04 -15.38 -6.48
CA ASN A 385 -3.86 -15.38 -5.26
C ASN A 385 -5.27 -14.78 -5.45
N LEU A 386 -5.92 -15.14 -6.57
CA LEU A 386 -7.31 -14.77 -6.86
C LEU A 386 -8.24 -15.29 -5.75
N SER A 387 -9.07 -14.40 -5.20
CA SER A 387 -10.00 -14.72 -4.10
C SER A 387 -11.32 -13.95 -4.27
N PRO A 388 -12.49 -14.56 -3.97
CA PRO A 388 -13.78 -13.87 -4.01
C PRO A 388 -13.83 -12.61 -3.15
N THR A 389 -13.15 -12.63 -2.00
CA THR A 389 -13.08 -11.48 -1.07
C THR A 389 -12.38 -10.25 -1.64
N GLN A 390 -11.75 -10.37 -2.80
CA GLN A 390 -11.07 -9.26 -3.48
C GLN A 390 -11.99 -8.52 -4.45
N PHE A 391 -13.19 -9.06 -4.71
CA PHE A 391 -14.18 -8.46 -5.58
C PHE A 391 -15.38 -8.04 -4.74
N MET A 392 -15.73 -6.78 -4.86
CA MET A 392 -16.83 -6.17 -4.13
C MET A 392 -17.66 -5.33 -5.11
N PHE A 393 -18.81 -4.86 -4.66
CA PHE A 393 -19.72 -4.06 -5.48
C PHE A 393 -19.80 -2.65 -4.94
N ASN A 394 -19.84 -1.66 -5.83
CA ASN A 394 -20.19 -0.31 -5.44
C ASN A 394 -21.71 -0.13 -5.37
N LYS A 395 -22.17 1.09 -5.06
CA LYS A 395 -23.60 1.41 -4.93
C LYS A 395 -24.41 1.17 -6.21
N GLU A 396 -23.78 1.31 -7.39
CA GLU A 396 -24.38 1.01 -8.70
C GLU A 396 -24.31 -0.47 -9.08
N LYS A 397 -23.98 -1.36 -8.13
CA LYS A 397 -23.80 -2.80 -8.37
C LYS A 397 -22.75 -3.12 -9.44
N GLN A 398 -21.74 -2.26 -9.60
CA GLN A 398 -20.60 -2.53 -10.47
C GLN A 398 -19.52 -3.31 -9.73
N LEU A 399 -18.97 -4.34 -10.36
CA LEU A 399 -17.86 -5.10 -9.81
C LEU A 399 -16.59 -4.24 -9.74
N ARG A 400 -16.01 -4.17 -8.55
CA ARG A 400 -14.75 -3.49 -8.25
C ARG A 400 -13.75 -4.45 -7.64
N SER A 401 -12.49 -4.23 -7.93
CA SER A 401 -11.38 -4.89 -7.25
C SER A 401 -10.87 -4.01 -6.12
N VAL A 402 -10.69 -4.59 -4.92
CA VAL A 402 -10.04 -3.89 -3.80
C VAL A 402 -8.51 -3.89 -3.89
N LYS A 403 -7.93 -4.70 -4.80
CA LYS A 403 -6.47 -4.79 -4.97
C LYS A 403 -6.09 -4.85 -6.45
N LEU A 404 -5.08 -4.09 -6.84
CA LEU A 404 -4.49 -4.25 -8.16
C LEU A 404 -3.81 -5.62 -8.28
N ARG A 405 -4.01 -6.31 -9.41
CA ARG A 405 -3.35 -7.56 -9.71
C ARG A 405 -2.76 -7.54 -11.12
N LEU A 406 -1.46 -7.84 -11.18
CA LEU A 406 -0.80 -8.18 -12.43
C LEU A 406 -1.19 -9.61 -12.81
N LEU A 407 -1.49 -9.81 -14.09
CA LEU A 407 -1.73 -11.13 -14.64
C LEU A 407 -0.43 -11.95 -14.60
N GLY A 408 -0.51 -13.16 -14.08
CA GLY A 408 0.50 -14.19 -14.28
C GLY A 408 0.11 -15.10 -15.44
N ASN A 409 0.80 -16.24 -15.53
CA ASN A 409 0.44 -17.30 -16.48
C ASN A 409 -1.01 -17.74 -16.26
N PHE A 410 -1.70 -18.08 -17.35
CA PHE A 410 -3.05 -18.62 -17.29
C PHE A 410 -3.11 -19.90 -16.42
N ASP A 411 -4.05 -19.95 -15.49
CA ASP A 411 -4.28 -21.09 -14.60
C ASP A 411 -5.78 -21.41 -14.55
N TYR A 412 -6.19 -22.37 -15.37
CA TYR A 412 -7.59 -22.80 -15.49
C TYR A 412 -8.15 -23.34 -14.18
N ILE A 413 -7.36 -24.10 -13.42
CA ILE A 413 -7.80 -24.69 -12.16
C ILE A 413 -8.05 -23.58 -11.14
N ALA A 414 -7.20 -22.56 -11.10
CA ALA A 414 -7.40 -21.42 -10.22
C ALA A 414 -8.68 -20.64 -10.56
N LEU A 415 -8.96 -20.40 -11.85
CA LEU A 415 -10.18 -19.73 -12.29
C LEU A 415 -11.45 -20.55 -11.99
N GLU A 416 -11.42 -21.87 -12.22
CA GLU A 416 -12.53 -22.78 -11.88
C GLU A 416 -12.80 -22.79 -10.37
N LYS A 417 -11.74 -22.89 -9.54
CA LYS A 417 -11.87 -22.85 -8.07
C LYS A 417 -12.39 -21.50 -7.58
N PHE A 418 -11.99 -20.40 -8.22
CA PHE A 418 -12.51 -19.08 -7.92
C PHE A 418 -14.01 -18.99 -8.20
N ILE A 419 -14.47 -19.44 -9.37
CA ILE A 419 -15.91 -19.49 -9.69
C ILE A 419 -16.66 -20.40 -8.71
N TYR A 420 -16.10 -21.55 -8.36
CA TYR A 420 -16.67 -22.45 -7.35
C TYR A 420 -16.86 -21.74 -6.00
N ALA A 421 -15.85 -21.00 -5.55
CA ALA A 421 -15.92 -20.24 -4.30
C ALA A 421 -16.93 -19.07 -4.38
N CYS A 422 -17.04 -18.38 -5.53
CA CYS A 422 -18.04 -17.34 -5.75
C CYS A 422 -19.48 -17.88 -5.77
N ALA A 423 -19.68 -19.09 -6.28
CA ALA A 423 -21.00 -19.71 -6.38
C ALA A 423 -21.57 -20.21 -5.04
N LYS A 424 -20.75 -20.32 -3.98
CA LYS A 424 -21.16 -20.76 -2.64
C LYS A 424 -22.05 -22.02 -2.65
N GLU A 425 -21.60 -23.06 -3.33
CA GLU A 425 -22.29 -24.35 -3.47
C GLU A 425 -23.57 -24.34 -4.33
N ASP A 426 -23.94 -23.22 -4.95
CA ASP A 426 -25.04 -23.19 -5.94
C ASP A 426 -24.55 -23.66 -7.31
N ARG A 427 -25.05 -24.81 -7.76
CA ARG A 427 -24.65 -25.41 -9.03
C ARG A 427 -25.12 -24.65 -10.26
N ASN A 428 -26.28 -24.01 -10.18
CA ASN A 428 -26.84 -23.27 -11.32
C ASN A 428 -26.01 -22.00 -11.56
N ILE A 429 -25.67 -21.29 -10.49
CA ILE A 429 -24.81 -20.12 -10.55
C ILE A 429 -23.41 -20.50 -11.05
N PHE A 430 -22.84 -21.58 -10.54
CA PHE A 430 -21.55 -22.09 -11.00
C PHE A 430 -21.57 -22.41 -12.50
N HIS A 431 -22.56 -23.19 -12.96
CA HIS A 431 -22.70 -23.56 -14.37
C HIS A 431 -22.86 -22.32 -15.25
N TYR A 432 -23.69 -21.36 -14.82
CA TYR A 432 -23.86 -20.08 -15.48
C TYR A 432 -22.52 -19.34 -15.63
N MET A 433 -21.76 -19.16 -14.54
CA MET A 433 -20.48 -18.47 -14.55
C MET A 433 -19.43 -19.19 -15.40
N MET A 434 -19.34 -20.52 -15.34
CA MET A 434 -18.45 -21.32 -16.18
C MET A 434 -18.77 -21.15 -17.68
N THR A 435 -20.06 -21.05 -18.01
CA THR A 435 -20.51 -20.87 -19.39
C THR A 435 -20.25 -19.46 -19.90
N GLN A 436 -20.62 -18.44 -19.12
CA GLN A 436 -20.47 -17.03 -19.51
C GLN A 436 -19.00 -16.56 -19.55
N SER A 437 -18.13 -17.22 -18.78
CA SER A 437 -16.68 -16.95 -18.77
C SER A 437 -15.89 -17.67 -19.87
N ASP A 438 -16.54 -18.44 -20.75
CA ASP A 438 -15.95 -19.30 -21.78
C ASP A 438 -15.10 -20.48 -21.25
N LEU A 439 -14.94 -20.64 -19.93
CA LEU A 439 -14.25 -21.78 -19.33
C LEU A 439 -14.92 -23.12 -19.65
N TYR A 440 -16.25 -23.15 -19.71
CA TYR A 440 -17.02 -24.35 -20.10
C TYR A 440 -16.72 -24.80 -21.55
N SER A 441 -16.34 -23.89 -22.43
CA SER A 441 -15.95 -24.20 -23.82
C SER A 441 -14.45 -24.46 -23.99
N HIS A 442 -13.64 -24.18 -22.96
CA HIS A 442 -12.19 -24.23 -23.02
C HIS A 442 -11.64 -25.64 -23.30
N HIS A 443 -10.49 -25.72 -23.98
CA HIS A 443 -9.91 -27.01 -24.40
C HIS A 443 -9.53 -27.90 -23.21
N TYR A 444 -9.07 -27.32 -22.09
CA TYR A 444 -8.82 -28.08 -20.86
C TYR A 444 -10.06 -28.79 -20.32
N ARG A 445 -11.26 -28.19 -20.39
CA ARG A 445 -12.48 -28.90 -19.99
C ARG A 445 -12.76 -30.11 -20.87
N LYS A 446 -12.56 -29.99 -22.19
CA LYS A 446 -12.73 -31.11 -23.14
C LYS A 446 -11.80 -32.27 -22.76
N PHE A 447 -10.58 -31.96 -22.32
CA PHE A 447 -9.64 -32.94 -21.80
C PHE A 447 -10.08 -33.58 -20.47
N TYR A 448 -10.51 -32.78 -19.49
CA TYR A 448 -11.06 -33.31 -18.23
C TYR A 448 -12.26 -34.23 -18.46
N ARG A 449 -13.22 -33.82 -19.31
CA ARG A 449 -14.38 -34.64 -19.69
C ARG A 449 -13.95 -35.96 -20.36
N LYS A 450 -12.87 -35.95 -21.15
CA LYS A 450 -12.30 -37.18 -21.75
C LYS A 450 -11.72 -38.10 -20.70
N MET A 451 -11.00 -37.55 -19.72
CA MET A 451 -10.41 -38.30 -18.62
C MET A 451 -11.47 -38.92 -17.71
N LEU A 452 -12.51 -38.16 -17.35
CA LEU A 452 -13.68 -38.68 -16.64
C LEU A 452 -14.28 -39.90 -17.36
N LYS A 453 -14.56 -39.77 -18.66
CA LYS A 453 -15.12 -40.87 -19.48
C LYS A 453 -14.20 -42.08 -19.57
N ASN A 454 -12.88 -41.89 -19.58
CA ASN A 454 -11.92 -43.00 -19.55
C ASN A 454 -11.93 -43.72 -18.19
N GLY A 455 -11.99 -42.97 -17.08
CA GLY A 455 -12.06 -43.50 -15.72
C GLY A 455 -13.30 -44.36 -15.49
N LEU A 456 -14.45 -43.86 -15.93
CA LEU A 456 -15.71 -44.61 -15.85
C LEU A 456 -15.70 -45.90 -16.71
N LYS A 457 -15.00 -45.89 -17.85
CA LYS A 457 -14.83 -47.06 -18.72
C LYS A 457 -13.74 -48.03 -18.24
N GLY A 458 -12.93 -47.66 -17.24
CA GLY A 458 -11.81 -48.47 -16.75
C GLY A 458 -10.72 -48.67 -17.80
N ARG A 459 -10.44 -47.67 -18.63
CA ARG A 459 -9.38 -47.75 -19.64
C ARG A 459 -8.03 -47.44 -19.00
N ASP A 460 -7.06 -48.34 -19.15
CA ASP A 460 -5.67 -48.14 -18.67
C ASP A 460 -4.89 -47.15 -19.55
N LYS A 461 -5.33 -45.89 -19.58
CA LYS A 461 -4.59 -44.78 -20.19
C LYS A 461 -4.44 -43.68 -19.16
N THR A 462 -3.19 -43.40 -18.83
CA THR A 462 -2.80 -42.32 -17.94
C THR A 462 -3.03 -40.95 -18.60
N ALA A 463 -3.19 -39.91 -17.78
CA ALA A 463 -3.52 -38.56 -18.25
C ALA A 463 -2.48 -37.98 -19.22
N ASP A 464 -1.19 -38.25 -19.01
CA ASP A 464 -0.07 -37.86 -19.88
C ASP A 464 -0.20 -38.45 -21.29
N VAL A 465 -0.55 -39.73 -21.40
CA VAL A 465 -0.75 -40.40 -22.70
C VAL A 465 -1.95 -39.79 -23.44
N VAL A 466 -3.01 -39.43 -22.70
CA VAL A 466 -4.18 -38.77 -23.31
C VAL A 466 -3.86 -37.33 -23.71
N ALA A 467 -3.02 -36.62 -22.96
CA ALA A 467 -2.62 -35.24 -23.23
C ALA A 467 -1.90 -35.09 -24.58
N ILE A 468 -1.13 -36.10 -25.02
CA ILE A 468 -0.49 -36.12 -26.36
C ILE A 468 -1.50 -35.92 -27.50
N PHE A 469 -2.73 -36.42 -27.34
CA PHE A 469 -3.79 -36.26 -28.34
C PHE A 469 -4.44 -34.87 -28.31
N PHE A 470 -4.22 -34.11 -27.25
CA PHE A 470 -4.67 -32.73 -27.07
C PHE A 470 -3.44 -31.82 -27.12
N LYS A 471 -2.78 -31.72 -28.28
CA LYS A 471 -1.47 -31.08 -28.57
C LYS A 471 -1.11 -29.76 -27.83
N GLU A 472 -2.06 -29.09 -27.20
CA GLU A 472 -1.94 -27.86 -26.43
C GLU A 472 -1.77 -28.09 -24.91
N ILE A 473 -1.87 -29.34 -24.42
CA ILE A 473 -1.84 -29.67 -22.99
C ILE A 473 -0.45 -30.17 -22.59
N THR A 474 0.36 -29.26 -22.07
CA THR A 474 1.71 -29.54 -21.55
C THR A 474 1.88 -29.19 -20.08
N ASP A 475 0.91 -28.52 -19.47
CA ASP A 475 0.97 -28.11 -18.06
C ASP A 475 0.85 -29.33 -17.12
N PRO A 476 1.89 -29.64 -16.32
CA PRO A 476 1.86 -30.76 -15.38
C PRO A 476 0.70 -30.67 -14.38
N LYS A 477 0.31 -29.47 -13.94
CA LYS A 477 -0.80 -29.30 -12.99
C LYS A 477 -2.13 -29.75 -13.59
N ILE A 478 -2.35 -29.46 -14.87
CA ILE A 478 -3.55 -29.89 -15.60
C ILE A 478 -3.57 -31.41 -15.72
N ILE A 479 -2.43 -32.02 -16.06
CA ILE A 479 -2.27 -33.47 -16.21
C ILE A 479 -2.50 -34.20 -14.88
N GLU A 480 -1.87 -33.74 -13.80
CA GLU A 480 -2.02 -34.30 -12.45
C GLU A 480 -3.48 -34.22 -11.96
N SER A 481 -4.09 -33.04 -12.10
CA SER A 481 -5.50 -32.84 -11.74
C SER A 481 -6.44 -33.73 -12.57
N ALA A 482 -6.14 -33.95 -13.86
CA ALA A 482 -6.95 -34.80 -14.72
C ALA A 482 -6.80 -36.29 -14.38
N GLN A 483 -5.63 -36.70 -13.91
CA GLN A 483 -5.40 -38.05 -13.37
C GLN A 483 -6.19 -38.26 -12.07
N ALA A 484 -6.19 -37.26 -11.16
CA ALA A 484 -7.00 -37.31 -9.95
C ALA A 484 -8.50 -37.47 -10.26
N LEU A 485 -9.03 -36.70 -11.23
CA LEU A 485 -10.41 -36.81 -11.69
C LEU A 485 -10.73 -38.19 -12.27
N TYR A 486 -9.80 -38.78 -13.03
CA TYR A 486 -9.94 -40.14 -13.57
C TYR A 486 -10.11 -41.18 -12.45
N ASP A 487 -9.25 -41.11 -11.42
CA ASP A 487 -9.27 -42.05 -10.30
C ASP A 487 -10.50 -41.85 -9.42
N GLU A 488 -10.91 -40.59 -9.21
CA GLU A 488 -12.13 -40.24 -8.49
C GLU A 488 -13.39 -40.75 -9.21
N ALA A 489 -13.47 -40.60 -10.53
CA ALA A 489 -14.58 -41.12 -11.32
C ALA A 489 -14.70 -42.66 -11.24
N LYS A 490 -13.56 -43.36 -11.28
CA LYS A 490 -13.51 -44.83 -11.12
C LYS A 490 -14.04 -45.25 -9.75
N LYS A 491 -13.62 -44.56 -8.68
CA LYS A 491 -14.10 -44.78 -7.31
C LYS A 491 -15.61 -44.50 -7.20
N LEU A 492 -16.06 -43.36 -7.72
CA LEU A 492 -17.46 -42.94 -7.70
C LEU A 492 -18.38 -43.96 -8.38
N LYS A 493 -18.01 -44.45 -9.57
CA LYS A 493 -18.78 -45.49 -10.28
C LYS A 493 -18.94 -46.74 -9.43
N ASN A 494 -17.85 -47.24 -8.86
CA ASN A 494 -17.86 -48.44 -8.03
C ASN A 494 -18.71 -48.25 -6.78
N SER A 495 -18.59 -47.10 -6.11
CA SER A 495 -19.38 -46.74 -4.93
C SER A 495 -20.88 -46.68 -5.24
N CYS A 496 -21.28 -45.99 -6.31
CA CYS A 496 -22.68 -45.93 -6.75
C CYS A 496 -23.26 -47.33 -7.03
N CYS A 497 -22.55 -48.16 -7.81
CA CYS A 497 -22.98 -49.52 -8.11
C CYS A 497 -23.15 -50.36 -6.84
N GLN A 498 -22.20 -50.28 -5.90
CA GLN A 498 -22.26 -51.02 -4.63
C GLN A 498 -23.44 -50.57 -3.76
N LYS A 499 -23.64 -49.25 -3.61
CA LYS A 499 -24.75 -48.69 -2.83
C LYS A 499 -26.11 -49.09 -3.41
N ILE A 500 -26.28 -49.01 -4.73
CA ILE A 500 -27.53 -49.43 -5.39
C ILE A 500 -27.76 -50.94 -5.20
N LYS A 501 -26.74 -51.79 -5.42
CA LYS A 501 -26.86 -53.25 -5.20
C LYS A 501 -27.20 -53.62 -3.75
N LYS A 502 -26.73 -52.83 -2.78
CA LYS A 502 -27.02 -53.05 -1.36
C LYS A 502 -28.48 -52.78 -1.03
N HIS A 503 -29.09 -51.79 -1.66
CA HIS A 503 -30.43 -51.30 -1.30
C HIS A 503 -31.53 -51.70 -2.30
N SER A 504 -31.19 -52.26 -3.45
CA SER A 504 -32.13 -52.66 -4.49
C SER A 504 -31.83 -54.04 -5.07
N ASP A 505 -32.87 -54.68 -5.59
CA ASP A 505 -32.74 -55.91 -6.38
C ASP A 505 -32.32 -55.56 -7.82
N VAL A 506 -31.09 -55.91 -8.16
CA VAL A 506 -30.48 -55.64 -9.46
C VAL A 506 -30.29 -56.96 -10.20
N SER A 507 -31.03 -57.15 -11.29
CA SER A 507 -30.97 -58.37 -12.12
C SER A 507 -29.87 -58.33 -13.21
N ASP A 508 -29.51 -57.13 -13.70
CA ASP A 508 -28.49 -56.96 -14.74
C ASP A 508 -27.41 -55.96 -14.28
N GLU A 509 -26.25 -56.50 -13.93
CA GLU A 509 -25.12 -55.70 -13.46
C GLU A 509 -24.46 -54.88 -14.58
N THR A 510 -24.53 -55.35 -15.83
CA THR A 510 -23.95 -54.65 -16.97
C THR A 510 -24.78 -53.42 -17.32
N LEU A 511 -26.11 -53.59 -17.30
CA LEU A 511 -27.05 -52.49 -17.48
C LEU A 511 -26.95 -51.46 -16.35
N LEU A 512 -26.84 -51.91 -15.09
CA LEU A 512 -26.60 -51.01 -13.95
C LEU A 512 -25.32 -50.20 -14.16
N ALA A 513 -24.20 -50.86 -14.50
CA ALA A 513 -22.93 -50.18 -14.69
C ALA A 513 -22.96 -49.17 -15.85
N SER A 514 -23.70 -49.47 -16.92
CA SER A 514 -23.92 -48.51 -18.02
C SER A 514 -24.75 -47.31 -17.58
N ASN A 515 -25.87 -47.54 -16.91
CA ASN A 515 -26.75 -46.46 -16.43
C ASN A 515 -26.06 -45.56 -15.40
N VAL A 516 -25.28 -46.12 -14.48
CA VAL A 516 -24.48 -45.34 -13.52
C VAL A 516 -23.43 -44.50 -14.25
N ARG A 517 -22.74 -45.06 -15.25
CA ARG A 517 -21.78 -44.29 -16.05
C ARG A 517 -22.46 -43.12 -16.76
N ASP A 518 -23.57 -43.38 -17.42
CA ASP A 518 -24.25 -42.38 -18.24
C ASP A 518 -24.84 -41.27 -17.34
N ALA A 519 -25.38 -41.63 -16.17
CA ALA A 519 -25.82 -40.68 -15.14
C ALA A 519 -24.67 -39.83 -14.58
N ILE A 520 -23.49 -40.40 -14.30
CA ILE A 520 -22.34 -39.60 -13.83
C ILE A 520 -21.93 -38.58 -14.90
N VAL A 521 -21.90 -38.98 -16.18
CA VAL A 521 -21.58 -38.05 -17.28
C VAL A 521 -22.63 -36.94 -17.38
N GLU A 522 -23.91 -37.27 -17.25
CA GLU A 522 -25.01 -36.29 -17.26
C GLU A 522 -24.93 -35.31 -16.08
N CYS A 523 -24.69 -35.81 -14.86
CA CYS A 523 -24.47 -34.97 -13.69
C CYS A 523 -23.25 -34.07 -13.85
N TYR A 524 -22.14 -34.57 -14.41
CA TYR A 524 -20.93 -33.77 -14.66
C TYR A 524 -21.16 -32.69 -15.73
N ASP A 525 -21.82 -33.02 -16.84
CA ASP A 525 -22.08 -32.08 -17.93
C ASP A 525 -23.08 -30.99 -17.49
N SER A 526 -24.15 -31.36 -16.77
CA SER A 526 -25.13 -30.42 -16.20
C SER A 526 -24.54 -29.53 -15.11
N ALA A 527 -23.65 -30.06 -14.29
CA ALA A 527 -22.90 -29.30 -13.29
C ALA A 527 -21.96 -28.24 -13.89
N GLY A 528 -21.54 -28.40 -15.14
CA GLY A 528 -20.64 -27.46 -15.80
C GLY A 528 -19.20 -27.46 -15.33
N THR A 529 -18.76 -28.50 -14.63
CA THR A 529 -17.39 -28.58 -14.11
C THR A 529 -16.39 -28.98 -15.19
N GLY A 530 -15.12 -28.70 -14.89
CA GLY A 530 -13.92 -29.20 -15.53
C GLY A 530 -13.18 -30.16 -14.60
N SER A 531 -12.36 -29.65 -13.69
CA SER A 531 -11.51 -30.50 -12.84
C SER A 531 -12.19 -31.05 -11.58
N ILE A 532 -13.42 -30.62 -11.28
CA ILE A 532 -14.11 -30.90 -10.02
C ILE A 532 -15.29 -31.87 -10.22
N LEU A 533 -15.51 -32.78 -9.28
CA LEU A 533 -16.78 -33.47 -9.08
C LEU A 533 -17.55 -32.82 -7.92
N TRP A 534 -18.85 -32.56 -8.12
CA TRP A 534 -19.66 -31.97 -7.07
C TRP A 534 -19.82 -32.93 -5.89
N PRO A 535 -19.79 -32.47 -4.63
CA PRO A 535 -19.90 -33.34 -3.44
C PRO A 535 -21.14 -34.22 -3.42
N THR A 536 -22.22 -33.72 -4.00
CA THR A 536 -23.55 -34.36 -4.07
C THR A 536 -23.72 -35.31 -5.25
N THR A 537 -22.75 -35.39 -6.18
CA THR A 537 -22.85 -36.17 -7.43
C THR A 537 -23.24 -37.63 -7.16
N GLU A 538 -22.70 -38.25 -6.11
CA GLU A 538 -23.02 -39.64 -5.77
C GLU A 538 -24.50 -39.82 -5.44
N GLN A 539 -25.07 -38.93 -4.63
CA GLN A 539 -26.48 -39.00 -4.22
C GLN A 539 -27.41 -38.77 -5.42
N ASP A 540 -27.08 -37.79 -6.27
CA ASP A 540 -27.85 -37.47 -7.46
C ASP A 540 -27.87 -38.63 -8.45
N VAL A 541 -26.72 -39.27 -8.68
CA VAL A 541 -26.58 -40.44 -9.55
C VAL A 541 -27.40 -41.61 -9.01
N ILE A 542 -27.31 -41.91 -7.72
CA ILE A 542 -28.08 -43.00 -7.10
C ILE A 542 -29.58 -42.74 -7.25
N ALA A 543 -30.04 -41.53 -6.94
CA ALA A 543 -31.46 -41.16 -7.06
C ALA A 543 -31.95 -41.28 -8.51
N PHE A 544 -31.17 -40.76 -9.46
CA PHE A 544 -31.48 -40.83 -10.89
C PHE A 544 -31.57 -42.28 -11.39
N VAL A 545 -30.56 -43.10 -11.12
CA VAL A 545 -30.51 -44.49 -11.60
C VAL A 545 -31.61 -45.34 -10.97
N THR A 546 -31.86 -45.18 -9.67
CA THR A 546 -32.94 -45.89 -8.95
C THR A 546 -34.30 -45.58 -9.57
N LYS A 547 -34.55 -44.31 -9.88
CA LYS A 547 -35.79 -43.86 -10.55
C LYS A 547 -35.89 -44.39 -11.98
N THR A 548 -34.83 -44.26 -12.78
CA THR A 548 -34.81 -44.64 -14.20
C THR A 548 -34.94 -46.15 -14.40
N MET A 549 -34.30 -46.94 -13.53
CA MET A 549 -34.39 -48.42 -13.57
C MET A 549 -35.60 -48.97 -12.81
N LYS A 550 -36.44 -48.12 -12.20
CA LYS A 550 -37.60 -48.51 -11.37
C LYS A 550 -37.23 -49.57 -10.32
N LEU A 551 -36.08 -49.42 -9.69
CA LEU A 551 -35.57 -50.39 -8.74
C LEU A 551 -36.42 -50.38 -7.46
N GLN A 552 -36.91 -51.56 -7.06
CA GLN A 552 -37.61 -51.68 -5.78
C GLN A 552 -36.61 -51.75 -4.63
N PRO A 553 -36.90 -51.09 -3.49
CA PRO A 553 -36.09 -51.25 -2.30
C PRO A 553 -36.16 -52.69 -1.84
N LYS A 554 -35.02 -53.28 -1.47
CA LYS A 554 -34.98 -54.58 -0.82
C LYS A 554 -35.83 -54.49 0.45
N VAL A 555 -36.91 -55.27 0.51
CA VAL A 555 -37.75 -55.37 1.71
C VAL A 555 -36.86 -55.85 2.84
N SER A 556 -36.57 -54.98 3.79
CA SER A 556 -35.94 -55.37 5.04
C SER A 556 -36.91 -56.29 5.78
N VAL A 557 -36.73 -57.60 5.63
CA VAL A 557 -37.31 -58.59 6.54
C VAL A 557 -36.61 -58.40 7.88
N GLN A 558 -37.10 -57.46 8.67
CA GLN A 558 -36.88 -57.45 10.11
C GLN A 558 -38.18 -57.84 10.81
N THR A 559 -38.06 -58.92 11.57
CA THR A 559 -39.00 -59.49 12.56
C THR A 559 -40.28 -60.16 12.05
N MET A 560 -40.16 -61.44 11.71
CA MET A 560 -41.03 -62.48 12.25
C MET A 560 -40.23 -63.78 12.48
N VAL A 561 -39.60 -63.88 13.65
CA VAL A 561 -39.52 -65.16 14.35
C VAL A 561 -40.03 -64.87 15.76
N SER A 562 -41.26 -65.31 15.98
CA SER A 562 -41.98 -65.29 17.24
C SER A 562 -41.42 -66.33 18.22
N THR A 563 -41.79 -66.16 19.50
CA THR A 563 -41.75 -67.11 20.63
C THR A 563 -40.41 -67.42 21.28
#